data_AF-A0ABD3TJZ8-F1
#
_entry.id   AF-A0ABD3TJZ8-F1
#
_cell.length_a   1.000
_cell.length_b   1.000
_cell.length_c   1.000
_cell.angle_alpha   90.00
_cell.angle_beta   90.00
_cell.angle_gamma   90.00
#
_symmetry.space_group_name_H-M   'P 1'
#
loop_
_entity.id
_entity.type
_entity.pdbx_description
1 polymer ?
#
loop_
_entity_poly.entity_id
_entity_poly.type
_entity_poly.pdbx_seq_one_letter_code
_entity_poly.pdbx_strand_id
1 'polypeptide(L)'
;MLHYFAEKFFSPLLISPYDDGDNVNVYIILDAVKVKEIRHPDNTVVFAPDFESPTFADIFGHPNAIGHPSGSGIHASHQALTGTLHIQMFTWQTLKPLLTWAVPFSMNTTSQSVFIRNVNDMMLEAGCPRRLSCFLFFYLGDPYNYTATWHALSAYKDAVGLQKANIQITSIQAGPNTGIFTVTLSTDAIAPFVWLEAYGVKGRFSDNGFLMVHSQKNVTFTAWEVVDVPTLRKSMTVKSLMDVYYPVQ
;
A
#
# COMPACT_ATOMS: atom_id res chain seq x y z
N MET A 1 2.36 14.41 -7.39
CA MET A 1 2.26 13.54 -6.18
C MET A 1 0.83 13.14 -5.85
N LEU A 2 -0.11 14.07 -5.64
CA LEU A 2 -1.50 13.77 -5.21
C LEU A 2 -2.20 12.67 -6.01
N HIS A 3 -2.05 12.63 -7.33
CA HIS A 3 -2.69 11.62 -8.17
C HIS A 3 -2.26 10.18 -7.84
N TYR A 4 -1.00 9.97 -7.46
CA TYR A 4 -0.49 8.68 -7.00
C TYR A 4 -1.07 8.26 -5.65
N PHE A 5 -1.36 9.24 -4.79
CA PHE A 5 -2.05 8.97 -3.52
C PHE A 5 -3.52 8.67 -3.77
N ALA A 6 -4.15 9.34 -4.73
CA ALA A 6 -5.54 9.11 -5.10
C ALA A 6 -5.79 7.69 -5.62
N GLU A 7 -4.87 7.15 -6.43
CA GLU A 7 -4.91 5.74 -6.83
C GLU A 7 -4.92 4.79 -5.62
N LYS A 8 -4.22 5.14 -4.54
CA LYS A 8 -4.18 4.33 -3.31
C LYS A 8 -5.40 4.51 -2.41
N PHE A 9 -5.80 5.74 -2.12
CA PHE A 9 -6.93 6.00 -1.21
C PHE A 9 -8.31 5.81 -1.86
N PHE A 10 -8.38 5.64 -3.20
CA PHE A 10 -9.57 5.15 -3.91
C PHE A 10 -9.44 3.69 -4.36
N SER A 11 -8.47 2.94 -3.81
CA SER A 11 -8.39 1.49 -4.01
C SER A 11 -9.66 0.82 -3.48
N PRO A 12 -10.24 -0.18 -4.18
CA PRO A 12 -11.43 -0.90 -3.71
C PRO A 12 -11.26 -1.57 -2.35
N LEU A 13 -10.01 -1.82 -1.94
CA LEU A 13 -9.62 -2.25 -0.61
C LEU A 13 -8.62 -1.24 -0.04
N LEU A 14 -8.92 -0.69 1.13
CA LEU A 14 -8.13 0.35 1.77
C LEU A 14 -7.91 0.06 3.26
N ILE A 15 -6.69 0.30 3.73
CA ILE A 15 -6.35 0.39 5.16
C ILE A 15 -6.32 1.87 5.54
N SER A 16 -7.10 2.26 6.54
CA SER A 16 -7.18 3.64 7.01
C SER A 16 -6.88 3.73 8.51
N PRO A 17 -5.60 3.93 8.87
CA PRO A 17 -5.21 4.25 10.24
C PRO A 17 -5.43 5.74 10.54
N TYR A 18 -5.88 6.05 11.75
CA TYR A 18 -5.90 7.42 12.27
C TYR A 18 -5.71 7.43 13.80
N ASP A 19 -5.35 8.61 14.32
CA ASP A 19 -5.20 8.81 15.77
C ASP A 19 -6.56 9.06 16.43
N ASP A 20 -6.87 8.27 17.45
CA ASP A 20 -8.02 8.44 18.34
C ASP A 20 -7.51 8.65 19.77
N GLY A 21 -7.17 9.91 20.08
CA GLY A 21 -6.46 10.28 21.29
C GLY A 21 -5.05 9.67 21.31
N ASP A 22 -4.77 8.82 22.29
CA ASP A 22 -3.51 8.06 22.37
C ASP A 22 -3.55 6.72 21.64
N ASN A 23 -4.69 6.38 21.03
CA ASN A 23 -4.85 5.15 20.29
C ASN A 23 -4.59 5.36 18.80
N VAL A 24 -4.09 4.32 18.14
CA VAL A 24 -4.23 4.18 16.69
C VAL A 24 -5.45 3.31 16.43
N ASN A 25 -6.40 3.84 15.67
CA ASN A 25 -7.57 3.11 15.22
C ASN A 25 -7.42 2.81 13.72
N VAL A 26 -7.59 1.55 13.33
CA VAL A 26 -7.38 1.09 11.96
C VAL A 26 -8.68 0.52 11.41
N TYR A 27 -9.19 1.19 10.38
CA TYR A 27 -10.31 0.73 9.60
C TYR A 27 -9.82 -0.02 8.37
N ILE A 28 -10.52 -1.10 8.03
CA ILE A 28 -10.49 -1.68 6.69
C ILE A 28 -11.76 -1.22 5.99
N ILE A 29 -11.60 -0.78 4.74
CA ILE A 29 -12.69 -0.33 3.87
C ILE A 29 -12.67 -1.20 2.62
N LEU A 30 -13.83 -1.71 2.23
CA LEU A 30 -14.05 -2.53 1.05
C LEU A 30 -15.24 -1.98 0.26
N ASP A 31 -14.95 -1.38 -0.89
CA ASP A 31 -15.98 -0.91 -1.82
C ASP A 31 -16.47 -2.03 -2.75
N ALA A 32 -15.69 -3.10 -2.91
CA ALA A 32 -15.97 -4.23 -3.79
C ALA A 32 -17.02 -5.23 -3.26
N VAL A 33 -17.92 -4.78 -2.37
CA VAL A 33 -19.12 -5.56 -2.05
C VAL A 33 -20.03 -5.45 -3.27
N LYS A 34 -20.03 -6.49 -4.11
CA LYS A 34 -21.00 -6.60 -5.22
C LYS A 34 -22.40 -6.43 -4.65
N VAL A 35 -23.31 -5.86 -5.41
CA VAL A 35 -24.69 -5.61 -4.97
C VAL A 35 -25.62 -6.48 -5.80
N LYS A 36 -26.45 -7.27 -5.15
CA LYS A 36 -27.53 -8.05 -5.75
C LYS A 36 -28.80 -7.22 -5.73
N GLU A 37 -29.45 -7.14 -6.88
CA GLU A 37 -30.81 -6.61 -7.01
C GLU A 37 -31.80 -7.69 -6.54
N ILE A 38 -32.55 -7.42 -5.48
CA ILE A 38 -33.62 -8.28 -4.98
C ILE A 38 -34.96 -7.65 -5.38
N ARG A 39 -35.73 -8.36 -6.21
CA ARG A 39 -37.08 -7.96 -6.58
C ARG A 39 -38.10 -8.67 -5.69
N HIS A 40 -38.91 -7.91 -4.99
CA HIS A 40 -40.00 -8.42 -4.18
C HIS A 40 -41.27 -8.65 -5.04
N PRO A 41 -42.22 -9.49 -4.58
CA PRO A 41 -43.48 -9.77 -5.30
C PRO A 41 -44.36 -8.54 -5.54
N ASP A 42 -44.17 -7.47 -4.78
CA ASP A 42 -44.85 -6.18 -4.91
C ASP A 42 -44.15 -5.23 -5.89
N ASN A 43 -43.22 -5.75 -6.71
CA ASN A 43 -42.37 -4.99 -7.63
C ASN A 43 -41.40 -4.00 -6.94
N THR A 44 -41.24 -4.04 -5.62
CA THR A 44 -40.19 -3.26 -4.97
C THR A 44 -38.81 -3.86 -5.23
N VAL A 45 -37.83 -2.98 -5.41
CA VAL A 45 -36.44 -3.35 -5.66
C VAL A 45 -35.63 -2.96 -4.44
N VAL A 46 -34.93 -3.93 -3.84
CA VAL A 46 -33.98 -3.72 -2.76
C VAL A 46 -32.60 -4.12 -3.24
N PHE A 47 -31.64 -3.22 -3.03
CA PHE A 47 -30.23 -3.52 -3.24
C PHE A 47 -29.66 -4.11 -1.96
N ALA A 48 -29.10 -5.32 -2.05
CA ALA A 48 -28.44 -5.99 -0.93
C ALA A 48 -27.01 -6.38 -1.31
N PRO A 49 -26.08 -6.40 -0.35
CA PRO A 49 -24.76 -6.99 -0.56
C PRO A 49 -24.82 -8.42 -1.14
N ASP A 50 -24.06 -8.67 -2.21
CA ASP A 50 -23.79 -9.96 -2.82
C ASP A 50 -22.52 -10.56 -2.22
N PHE A 51 -22.69 -11.36 -1.16
CA PHE A 51 -21.62 -12.10 -0.50
C PHE A 51 -21.38 -13.50 -1.12
N GLU A 52 -22.05 -13.86 -2.23
CA GLU A 52 -21.91 -15.16 -2.90
C GLU A 52 -20.81 -15.16 -4.00
N SER A 53 -20.28 -13.99 -4.34
CA SER A 53 -19.18 -13.82 -5.30
C SER A 53 -17.81 -14.07 -4.65
N PRO A 54 -16.79 -14.55 -5.40
CA PRO A 54 -15.64 -15.18 -4.78
C PRO A 54 -14.87 -14.22 -3.88
N THR A 55 -14.71 -14.67 -2.65
CA THR A 55 -14.24 -13.95 -1.48
C THR A 55 -12.71 -13.85 -1.49
N PHE A 56 -12.17 -12.64 -1.36
CA PHE A 56 -10.75 -12.34 -1.12
C PHE A 56 -9.77 -12.81 -2.22
N ALA A 57 -9.72 -14.10 -2.60
CA ALA A 57 -8.80 -14.66 -3.59
C ALA A 57 -8.83 -13.97 -4.97
N ASP A 58 -10.00 -13.48 -5.40
CA ASP A 58 -10.16 -12.76 -6.67
C ASP A 58 -9.58 -11.34 -6.63
N ILE A 59 -9.55 -10.70 -5.44
CA ILE A 59 -8.98 -9.35 -5.23
C ILE A 59 -7.44 -9.44 -5.22
N PHE A 60 -6.88 -10.57 -4.78
CA PHE A 60 -5.44 -10.81 -4.67
C PHE A 60 -4.83 -11.59 -5.85
N GLY A 61 -5.59 -11.86 -6.92
CA GLY A 61 -5.08 -12.34 -8.21
C GLY A 61 -4.07 -13.50 -8.13
N HIS A 62 -4.53 -14.74 -8.02
CA HIS A 62 -3.68 -15.87 -8.41
C HIS A 62 -3.44 -15.84 -9.93
N PRO A 63 -2.19 -16.00 -10.44
CA PRO A 63 -1.92 -16.03 -11.88
C PRO A 63 -2.48 -17.27 -12.60
N ASN A 64 -3.01 -18.26 -11.88
CA ASN A 64 -3.51 -19.52 -12.43
C ASN A 64 -4.81 -19.95 -11.73
N ALA A 65 -5.95 -19.42 -12.19
CA ALA A 65 -7.26 -20.01 -11.91
C ALA A 65 -8.11 -19.96 -13.17
N ILE A 66 -7.81 -20.84 -14.13
CA ILE A 66 -8.74 -21.22 -15.19
C ILE A 66 -9.73 -22.18 -14.53
N GLY A 67 -10.97 -21.76 -14.35
CA GLY A 67 -12.04 -22.62 -13.82
C GLY A 67 -13.40 -21.97 -13.96
N HIS A 68 -14.13 -22.35 -15.02
CA HIS A 68 -15.55 -22.06 -15.19
C HIS A 68 -16.35 -22.69 -14.02
N PRO A 69 -17.26 -21.98 -13.32
CA PRO A 69 -18.15 -22.64 -12.39
C PRO A 69 -19.41 -23.11 -13.13
N SER A 70 -19.51 -24.43 -13.29
CA SER A 70 -20.76 -25.14 -13.56
C SER A 70 -21.28 -25.74 -12.26
N GLY A 71 -22.56 -25.48 -11.91
CA GLY A 71 -23.32 -26.34 -11.00
C GLY A 71 -23.80 -25.71 -9.67
N SER A 72 -25.10 -25.42 -9.64
CA SER A 72 -26.07 -25.52 -8.54
C SER A 72 -25.63 -25.93 -7.13
N GLY A 73 -26.00 -25.12 -6.13
CA GLY A 73 -26.04 -25.51 -4.72
C GLY A 73 -26.44 -24.34 -3.82
N ILE A 74 -27.71 -24.28 -3.44
CA ILE A 74 -28.32 -23.23 -2.61
C ILE A 74 -27.96 -23.52 -1.15
N HIS A 75 -26.95 -22.83 -0.60
CA HIS A 75 -26.77 -22.56 0.83
C HIS A 75 -25.78 -21.40 0.96
N ALA A 76 -26.28 -20.18 0.75
CA ALA A 76 -25.49 -18.96 0.87
C ALA A 76 -25.21 -18.67 2.36
N SER A 77 -24.10 -19.21 2.86
CA SER A 77 -23.50 -18.69 4.09
C SER A 77 -23.14 -17.24 3.85
N HIS A 78 -23.60 -16.32 4.69
CA HIS A 78 -23.07 -14.95 4.76
C HIS A 78 -21.56 -15.02 5.01
N GLN A 79 -20.72 -15.04 3.97
CA GLN A 79 -19.27 -15.14 4.16
C GLN A 79 -18.74 -13.76 4.50
N ALA A 80 -18.45 -13.56 5.79
CA ALA A 80 -17.72 -12.40 6.25
C ALA A 80 -16.37 -12.29 5.50
N LEU A 81 -15.99 -11.07 5.13
CA LEU A 81 -14.66 -10.78 4.63
C LEU A 81 -13.66 -11.06 5.74
N THR A 82 -12.83 -12.09 5.57
CA THR A 82 -11.78 -12.44 6.53
C THR A 82 -10.40 -12.15 5.96
N GLY A 83 -9.47 -11.79 6.83
CA GLY A 83 -8.08 -11.54 6.46
C GLY A 83 -7.21 -11.32 7.69
N THR A 84 -5.93 -11.05 7.46
CA THR A 84 -4.98 -10.71 8.50
C THR A 84 -4.38 -9.34 8.20
N LEU A 85 -4.61 -8.39 9.10
CA LEU A 85 -3.92 -7.11 9.11
C LEU A 85 -2.54 -7.30 9.73
N HIS A 86 -1.51 -7.01 8.96
CA HIS A 86 -0.15 -6.94 9.49
C HIS A 86 0.19 -5.51 9.85
N ILE A 87 0.68 -5.31 11.07
CA ILE A 87 1.12 -4.01 11.59
C ILE A 87 2.58 -4.16 11.97
N GLN A 88 3.45 -3.32 11.42
CA GLN A 88 4.87 -3.32 11.72
C GLN A 88 5.24 -1.99 12.35
N MET A 89 5.98 -2.05 13.47
CA MET A 89 6.63 -0.87 14.01
C MET A 89 8.07 -0.81 13.53
N PHE A 90 8.47 0.31 12.96
CA PHE A 90 9.84 0.58 12.57
C PHE A 90 10.40 1.72 13.38
N THR A 91 11.73 1.75 13.54
CA THR A 91 12.42 3.01 13.78
C THR A 91 12.82 3.61 12.43
N TRP A 92 13.04 4.92 12.40
CA TRP A 92 13.55 5.58 11.19
C TRP A 92 14.98 5.17 10.79
N GLN A 93 15.71 4.44 11.66
CA GLN A 93 17.13 4.13 11.48
C GLN A 93 17.40 2.80 10.76
N THR A 94 16.42 1.89 10.72
CA THR A 94 16.65 0.52 10.26
C THR A 94 15.55 0.07 9.30
N LEU A 95 15.95 -0.61 8.22
CA LEU A 95 15.05 -1.30 7.26
C LEU A 95 14.41 -2.58 7.83
N LYS A 96 14.72 -2.94 9.08
CA LYS A 96 14.12 -4.06 9.80
C LYS A 96 13.06 -3.57 10.78
N PRO A 97 11.85 -4.16 10.79
CA PRO A 97 10.84 -3.82 11.78
C PRO A 97 11.31 -4.23 13.18
N LEU A 98 10.96 -3.42 14.18
CA LEU A 98 11.13 -3.74 15.59
C LEU A 98 10.23 -4.91 15.99
N LEU A 99 8.96 -4.84 15.61
CA LEU A 99 7.95 -5.83 15.92
C LEU A 99 6.90 -5.87 14.82
N THR A 100 6.31 -7.05 14.60
CA THR A 100 5.17 -7.26 13.70
C THR A 100 4.03 -7.88 14.48
N TRP A 101 2.87 -7.24 14.46
CA TRP A 101 1.60 -7.82 14.92
C TRP A 101 0.82 -8.38 13.72
N ALA A 102 0.19 -9.54 13.92
CA ALA A 102 -0.72 -10.14 12.97
C ALA A 102 -2.12 -10.17 13.60
N VAL A 103 -3.04 -9.37 13.07
CA VAL A 103 -4.38 -9.16 13.62
C VAL A 103 -5.39 -9.79 12.67
N PRO A 104 -5.91 -10.99 12.97
CA PRO A 104 -6.99 -11.57 12.18
C PRO A 104 -8.24 -10.70 12.32
N PHE A 105 -8.94 -10.48 11.23
CA PHE A 105 -10.21 -9.76 11.21
C PHE A 105 -11.26 -10.51 10.41
N SER A 106 -12.52 -10.22 10.72
CA SER A 106 -13.70 -10.70 10.03
C SER A 106 -14.73 -9.58 10.00
N MET A 107 -15.16 -9.20 8.80
CA MET A 107 -16.06 -8.08 8.58
C MET A 107 -17.29 -8.51 7.78
N ASN A 108 -18.44 -8.02 8.20
CA ASN A 108 -19.72 -8.18 7.49
C ASN A 108 -20.26 -6.87 6.90
N THR A 109 -19.46 -5.81 6.97
CA THR A 109 -19.77 -4.46 6.47
C THR A 109 -18.70 -3.99 5.49
N THR A 110 -18.99 -2.92 4.75
CA THR A 110 -18.04 -2.28 3.82
C THR A 110 -16.97 -1.47 4.53
N SER A 111 -17.11 -1.19 5.82
CA SER A 111 -16.12 -0.45 6.62
C SER A 111 -16.23 -0.82 8.08
N GLN A 112 -15.12 -1.22 8.69
CA GLN A 112 -15.09 -1.61 10.11
C GLN A 112 -13.72 -1.31 10.72
N SER A 113 -13.74 -0.82 11.97
CA SER A 113 -12.57 -0.78 12.85
C SER A 113 -12.15 -2.21 13.17
N VAL A 114 -10.97 -2.62 12.69
CA VAL A 114 -10.43 -3.98 12.94
C VAL A 114 -9.35 -4.00 14.01
N PHE A 115 -8.82 -2.84 14.39
CA PHE A 115 -7.77 -2.72 15.40
C PHE A 115 -7.84 -1.36 16.08
N ILE A 116 -7.80 -1.35 17.40
CA ILE A 116 -7.62 -0.15 18.21
C ILE A 116 -6.70 -0.46 19.37
N ARG A 117 -5.60 0.29 19.52
CA ARG A 117 -4.68 0.17 20.66
C ARG A 117 -3.97 1.45 20.97
N ASN A 118 -3.61 1.61 22.26
CA ASN A 118 -2.77 2.70 22.73
C ASN A 118 -1.36 2.59 22.11
N VAL A 119 -0.90 3.67 21.50
CA VAL A 119 0.40 3.72 20.83
C VAL A 119 1.56 3.57 21.81
N ASN A 120 1.42 4.07 23.04
CA ASN A 120 2.49 3.96 24.05
C ASN A 120 2.70 2.50 24.48
N ASP A 121 1.62 1.72 24.61
CA ASP A 121 1.71 0.29 24.91
C ASP A 121 2.37 -0.47 23.75
N MET A 122 1.96 -0.18 22.50
CA MET A 122 2.58 -0.78 21.31
C MET A 122 4.07 -0.44 21.23
N MET A 123 4.46 0.78 21.58
CA MET A 123 5.86 1.20 21.62
C MET A 123 6.66 0.47 22.70
N LEU A 124 6.07 0.30 23.90
CA LEU A 124 6.70 -0.43 25.00
C LEU A 124 6.96 -1.89 24.59
N GLU A 125 5.96 -2.53 23.96
CA GLU A 125 6.06 -3.90 23.47
C GLU A 125 7.13 -4.05 22.37
N ALA A 126 7.16 -3.13 21.40
CA ALA A 126 8.11 -3.17 20.30
C ALA A 126 9.53 -2.69 20.68
N GLY A 127 9.71 -2.08 21.86
CA GLY A 127 10.97 -1.45 22.24
C GLY A 127 11.28 -0.15 21.47
N CYS A 128 10.24 0.58 21.04
CA CYS A 128 10.42 1.90 20.43
C CYS A 128 10.81 2.92 21.51
N PRO A 129 11.93 3.67 21.35
CA PRO A 129 12.44 4.53 22.41
C PRO A 129 11.56 5.75 22.70
N ARG A 130 10.86 6.28 21.69
CA ARG A 130 9.95 7.43 21.78
C ARG A 130 9.16 7.59 20.48
N ARG A 131 7.98 8.23 20.54
CA ARG A 131 7.09 8.46 19.38
C ARG A 131 7.84 9.08 18.19
N LEU A 132 8.68 10.08 18.46
CA LEU A 132 9.47 10.78 17.42
C LEU A 132 10.43 9.87 16.64
N SER A 133 10.77 8.69 17.15
CA SER A 133 11.75 7.79 16.53
C SER A 133 11.14 6.71 15.67
N CYS A 134 9.82 6.55 15.68
CA CYS A 134 9.14 5.40 15.10
C CYS A 134 7.94 5.78 14.24
N PHE A 135 7.52 4.81 13.43
CA PHE A 135 6.30 4.88 12.64
C PHE A 135 5.68 3.49 12.54
N LEU A 136 4.42 3.45 12.14
CA LEU A 136 3.68 2.22 11.87
C LEU A 136 3.56 2.01 10.36
N PHE A 137 3.74 0.78 9.92
CA PHE A 137 3.53 0.34 8.54
C PHE A 137 2.49 -0.78 8.55
N PHE A 138 1.49 -0.67 7.69
CA PHE A 138 0.33 -1.56 7.66
C PHE A 138 0.23 -2.18 6.29
N TYR A 139 -0.09 -3.47 6.22
CA TYR A 139 -0.37 -4.13 4.95
C TYR A 139 -1.35 -5.30 5.10
N LEU A 140 -2.00 -5.63 4.00
CA LEU A 140 -2.82 -6.83 3.81
C LEU A 140 -2.15 -7.72 2.75
N GLY A 141 -1.97 -9.01 3.03
CA GLY A 141 -1.27 -9.93 2.11
C GLY A 141 0.25 -9.72 2.08
N ASP A 142 0.83 -9.62 0.89
CA ASP A 142 2.23 -9.23 0.61
C ASP A 142 2.46 -7.70 0.70
N PRO A 143 3.42 -7.21 1.52
CA PRO A 143 3.73 -5.78 1.65
C PRO A 143 4.32 -5.12 0.39
N TYR A 144 4.74 -5.87 -0.62
CA TYR A 144 5.29 -5.33 -1.88
C TYR A 144 4.23 -5.06 -2.94
N ASN A 145 3.20 -5.90 -2.99
CA ASN A 145 2.31 -6.01 -4.14
C ASN A 145 0.85 -5.64 -3.86
N TYR A 146 0.48 -5.46 -2.60
CA TYR A 146 -0.90 -5.21 -2.23
C TYR A 146 -1.08 -3.97 -1.38
N THR A 147 -2.27 -3.85 -0.78
CA THR A 147 -2.71 -2.70 0.00
C THR A 147 -1.80 -2.49 1.20
N ALA A 148 -1.05 -1.39 1.17
CA ALA A 148 -0.18 -0.98 2.26
C ALA A 148 -0.28 0.53 2.49
N THR A 149 -0.12 0.94 3.75
CA THR A 149 -0.10 2.35 4.16
C THR A 149 0.84 2.52 5.36
N TRP A 150 1.13 3.76 5.73
CA TRP A 150 1.96 4.07 6.89
C TRP A 150 1.36 5.20 7.71
N HIS A 151 1.70 5.22 8.99
CA HIS A 151 1.30 6.25 9.94
C HIS A 151 2.52 6.73 10.72
N ALA A 152 2.89 8.00 10.55
CA ALA A 152 3.99 8.59 11.30
C ALA A 152 3.51 8.97 12.70
N LEU A 153 4.23 8.56 13.75
CA LEU A 153 3.87 8.87 15.14
C LEU A 153 4.25 10.29 15.58
N SER A 154 4.78 11.09 14.66
CA SER A 154 5.21 12.47 14.87
C SER A 154 5.29 13.22 13.54
N ALA A 155 5.36 14.54 13.60
CA ALA A 155 5.66 15.34 12.43
C ALA A 155 7.07 15.02 11.92
N TYR A 156 7.23 14.88 10.61
CA TYR A 156 8.51 14.49 10.01
C TYR A 156 9.67 15.45 10.33
N LYS A 157 9.39 16.74 10.55
CA LYS A 157 10.39 17.75 10.95
C LYS A 157 10.98 17.49 12.35
N ASP A 158 10.24 16.77 13.19
CA ASP A 158 10.61 16.44 14.57
C ASP A 158 11.10 14.98 14.69
N ALA A 159 11.12 14.24 13.58
CA ALA A 159 11.50 12.84 13.55
C ALA A 159 12.98 12.66 13.92
N VAL A 160 13.26 11.72 14.82
CA VAL A 160 14.62 11.45 15.31
C VAL A 160 15.12 10.11 14.79
N GLY A 161 16.27 10.16 14.10
CA GLY A 161 16.89 8.99 13.48
C GLY A 161 16.50 8.80 12.01
N LEU A 162 15.72 9.72 11.43
CA LEU A 162 15.48 9.73 9.99
C LEU A 162 16.75 10.17 9.26
N GLN A 163 17.35 9.23 8.54
CA GLN A 163 18.62 9.43 7.84
C GLN A 163 18.37 9.87 6.39
N LYS A 164 19.34 10.59 5.81
CA LYS A 164 19.38 10.83 4.37
C LYS A 164 19.71 9.52 3.67
N ALA A 165 18.71 8.89 3.08
CA ALA A 165 18.88 7.64 2.34
C ALA A 165 19.64 7.87 1.01
N ASN A 166 20.55 6.96 0.68
CA ASN A 166 21.20 6.87 -0.62
C ASN A 166 20.34 6.01 -1.55
N ILE A 167 19.39 6.64 -2.23
CA ILE A 167 18.49 5.96 -3.15
C ILE A 167 19.13 5.90 -4.53
N GLN A 168 19.19 4.71 -5.11
CA GLN A 168 19.81 4.49 -6.42
C GLN A 168 18.86 3.78 -7.37
N ILE A 169 18.89 4.18 -8.65
CA ILE A 169 18.26 3.42 -9.73
C ILE A 169 19.28 2.40 -10.22
N THR A 170 19.16 1.17 -9.75
CA THR A 170 20.14 0.11 -10.00
C THR A 170 19.92 -0.58 -11.34
N SER A 171 18.68 -0.60 -11.84
CA SER A 171 18.33 -1.24 -13.10
C SER A 171 17.18 -0.54 -13.81
N ILE A 172 17.23 -0.54 -15.14
CA ILE A 172 16.12 -0.15 -16.02
C ILE A 172 16.11 -1.20 -17.13
N GLN A 173 15.01 -1.95 -17.22
CA GLN A 173 14.83 -3.04 -18.18
C GLN A 173 13.61 -2.75 -19.03
N ALA A 174 13.74 -2.89 -20.34
CA ALA A 174 12.59 -2.84 -21.24
C ALA A 174 11.71 -4.08 -21.00
N GLY A 175 10.41 -3.86 -20.83
CA GLY A 175 9.42 -4.91 -20.72
C GLY A 175 9.06 -5.50 -22.09
N PRO A 176 8.17 -6.51 -22.13
CA PRO A 176 7.75 -7.16 -23.37
C PRO A 176 6.96 -6.23 -24.30
N ASN A 177 6.28 -5.23 -23.74
CA ASN A 177 5.50 -4.26 -24.49
C ASN A 177 6.32 -2.98 -24.71
N THR A 178 6.26 -2.44 -25.94
CA THR A 178 6.92 -1.17 -26.28
C THR A 178 6.48 -0.06 -25.32
N GLY A 179 7.44 0.72 -24.81
CA GLY A 179 7.18 1.82 -23.90
C GLY A 179 6.96 1.42 -22.43
N ILE A 180 7.07 0.13 -22.09
CA ILE A 180 7.02 -0.34 -20.70
C ILE A 180 8.43 -0.64 -20.20
N PHE A 181 8.79 -0.09 -19.04
CA PHE A 181 10.11 -0.28 -18.44
C PHE A 181 9.98 -0.64 -16.96
N THR A 182 10.70 -1.66 -16.51
CA THR A 182 10.85 -1.96 -15.08
C THR A 182 12.06 -1.19 -14.55
N VAL A 183 11.82 -0.34 -13.57
CA VAL A 183 12.84 0.45 -12.87
C VAL A 183 13.04 -0.15 -11.48
N THR A 184 14.25 -0.60 -11.19
CA THR A 184 14.61 -1.12 -9.87
C THR A 184 15.33 -0.03 -9.07
N LEU A 185 14.80 0.25 -7.90
CA LEU A 185 15.37 1.14 -6.91
C LEU A 185 16.02 0.33 -5.80
N SER A 186 17.13 0.82 -5.26
CA SER A 186 17.67 0.37 -3.99
C SER A 186 17.81 1.51 -3.00
N THR A 187 17.74 1.19 -1.71
CA THR A 187 18.00 2.14 -0.62
C THR A 187 18.74 1.47 0.53
N ASP A 188 19.50 2.25 1.27
CA ASP A 188 20.23 1.84 2.48
C ASP A 188 19.52 2.24 3.78
N ALA A 189 18.53 3.15 3.72
CA ALA A 189 17.80 3.64 4.88
C ALA A 189 16.31 3.88 4.55
N ILE A 190 15.48 4.05 5.58
CA ILE A 190 14.05 4.36 5.40
C ILE A 190 13.92 5.70 4.66
N ALA A 191 13.18 5.72 3.56
CA ALA A 191 12.99 6.94 2.76
C ALA A 191 11.50 7.29 2.59
N PRO A 192 11.00 8.32 3.30
CA PRO A 192 9.67 8.87 3.08
C PRO A 192 9.58 9.64 1.77
N PHE A 193 8.45 9.50 1.09
CA PHE A 193 8.08 10.25 -0.11
C PHE A 193 9.09 10.14 -1.24
N VAL A 194 9.56 8.92 -1.54
CA VAL A 194 10.45 8.67 -2.69
C VAL A 194 9.75 9.10 -3.97
N TRP A 195 10.36 10.06 -4.66
CA TRP A 195 9.81 10.74 -5.82
C TRP A 195 10.73 10.56 -7.02
N LEU A 196 10.26 9.81 -8.03
CA LEU A 196 10.94 9.63 -9.31
C LEU A 196 10.43 10.67 -10.32
N GLU A 197 11.36 11.22 -11.10
CA GLU A 197 11.07 12.06 -12.26
C GLU A 197 11.87 11.60 -13.47
N ALA A 198 11.28 11.69 -14.67
CA ALA A 198 11.92 11.41 -15.95
C ALA A 198 11.92 12.69 -16.81
N TYR A 199 12.95 13.53 -16.65
CA TYR A 199 12.99 14.86 -17.26
C TYR A 199 13.06 14.78 -18.79
N GLY A 200 12.09 15.43 -19.44
CA GLY A 200 12.03 15.46 -20.90
C GLY A 200 11.52 14.17 -21.55
N VAL A 201 11.14 13.15 -20.76
CA VAL A 201 10.51 11.93 -21.26
C VAL A 201 9.05 11.85 -20.77
N LYS A 202 8.10 11.84 -21.70
CA LYS A 202 6.67 11.78 -21.39
C LYS A 202 6.27 10.37 -20.96
N GLY A 203 5.62 10.27 -19.80
CA GLY A 203 5.10 9.01 -19.28
C GLY A 203 4.63 9.12 -17.85
N ARG A 204 4.40 7.96 -17.22
CA ARG A 204 4.05 7.87 -15.80
C ARG A 204 4.70 6.65 -15.15
N PHE A 205 4.98 6.76 -13.86
CA PHE A 205 5.30 5.60 -13.02
C PHE A 205 4.05 4.86 -12.57
N SER A 206 4.19 3.60 -12.16
CA SER A 206 3.12 2.79 -11.53
C SER A 206 2.94 3.11 -10.05
N ASP A 207 3.95 3.66 -9.39
CA ASP A 207 3.88 4.15 -8.02
C ASP A 207 4.90 5.30 -7.87
N ASN A 208 4.56 6.29 -7.07
CA ASN A 208 5.42 7.44 -6.79
C ASN A 208 5.03 8.11 -5.47
N GLY A 209 5.97 8.80 -4.82
CA GLY A 209 5.74 9.44 -3.52
C GLY A 209 5.52 8.44 -2.37
N PHE A 210 5.96 7.20 -2.53
CA PHE A 210 5.79 6.13 -1.54
C PHE A 210 6.83 6.21 -0.41
N LEU A 211 6.50 5.60 0.74
CA LEU A 211 7.49 5.25 1.75
C LEU A 211 8.26 3.99 1.31
N MET A 212 9.59 4.06 1.34
CA MET A 212 10.45 2.92 1.05
C MET A 212 11.01 2.36 2.36
N VAL A 213 10.47 1.21 2.79
CA VAL A 213 10.91 0.48 4.00
C VAL A 213 11.71 -0.78 3.69
N HIS A 214 11.75 -1.18 2.41
CA HIS A 214 12.49 -2.34 1.92
C HIS A 214 13.72 -1.88 1.15
N SER A 215 14.80 -2.67 1.19
CA SER A 215 16.07 -2.34 0.54
C SER A 215 15.98 -2.23 -0.99
N GLN A 216 14.97 -2.84 -1.60
CA GLN A 216 14.69 -2.75 -3.02
C GLN A 216 13.20 -2.56 -3.30
N LYS A 217 12.90 -1.85 -4.39
CA LYS A 217 11.55 -1.70 -4.91
C LYS A 217 11.59 -1.60 -6.43
N ASN A 218 10.68 -2.33 -7.08
CA ASN A 218 10.45 -2.20 -8.51
C ASN A 218 9.27 -1.25 -8.74
N VAL A 219 9.41 -0.35 -9.72
CA VAL A 219 8.32 0.47 -10.25
C VAL A 219 8.33 0.39 -11.76
N THR A 220 7.16 0.37 -12.37
CA THR A 220 7.04 0.35 -13.83
C THR A 220 6.93 1.79 -14.33
N PHE A 221 7.69 2.14 -15.36
CA PHE A 221 7.51 3.38 -16.12
C PHE A 221 6.81 3.06 -17.46
N THR A 222 5.72 3.76 -17.74
CA THR A 222 4.98 3.69 -19.00
C THR A 222 5.22 4.97 -19.78
N ALA A 223 6.02 4.88 -20.84
CA ALA A 223 6.29 5.98 -21.76
C ALA A 223 5.10 6.23 -22.69
N TRP A 224 4.88 7.49 -23.04
CA TRP A 224 3.87 7.94 -24.02
C TRP A 224 4.51 8.37 -25.34
N GLU A 225 5.80 8.09 -25.48
CA GLU A 225 6.60 8.34 -26.67
C GLU A 225 7.65 7.24 -26.84
N VAL A 226 8.25 7.17 -28.02
CA VAL A 226 9.31 6.21 -28.31
C VAL A 226 10.59 6.68 -27.62
N VAL A 227 11.08 5.88 -26.69
CA VAL A 227 12.31 6.14 -25.92
C VAL A 227 13.08 4.84 -25.72
N ASP A 228 14.40 4.90 -25.76
CA ASP A 228 15.26 3.75 -25.46
C ASP A 228 15.74 3.78 -23.99
N VAL A 229 16.25 2.64 -23.50
CA VAL A 229 16.72 2.51 -22.11
C VAL A 229 17.85 3.51 -21.78
N PRO A 230 18.87 3.74 -22.64
CA PRO A 230 19.92 4.72 -22.35
C PRO A 230 19.40 6.16 -22.19
N THR A 231 18.48 6.59 -23.06
CA THR A 231 17.88 7.93 -22.98
C THR A 231 17.03 8.06 -21.74
N LEU A 232 16.19 7.05 -21.46
CA LEU A 232 15.36 7.01 -20.26
C LEU A 232 16.22 7.08 -19.00
N ARG A 233 17.31 6.29 -18.92
CA ARG A 233 18.23 6.30 -17.78
C ARG A 233 18.82 7.68 -17.51
N LYS A 234 19.24 8.40 -18.55
CA LYS A 234 19.81 9.77 -18.40
C LYS A 234 18.78 10.80 -17.94
N SER A 235 17.50 10.57 -18.23
CA SER A 235 16.41 11.46 -17.82
C SER A 235 15.99 11.30 -16.36
N MET A 236 16.30 10.15 -15.76
CA MET A 236 15.74 9.78 -14.46
C MET A 236 16.48 10.42 -13.29
N THR A 237 15.69 10.98 -12.38
CA THR A 237 16.17 11.41 -11.06
C THR A 237 15.28 10.85 -9.97
N VAL A 238 15.83 10.74 -8.76
CA VAL A 238 15.10 10.31 -7.58
C VAL A 238 15.41 11.26 -6.43
N LYS A 239 14.39 11.62 -5.67
CA LYS A 239 14.49 12.39 -4.43
C LYS A 239 13.64 11.76 -3.35
N SER A 240 13.92 12.11 -2.10
CA SER A 240 13.12 11.78 -0.92
C SER A 240 13.00 13.01 -0.03
N LEU A 241 12.27 12.87 1.07
CA LEU A 241 12.09 13.97 2.03
C LEU A 241 13.42 14.59 2.49
N MET A 242 14.44 13.78 2.78
CA MET A 242 15.70 14.28 3.34
C MET A 242 16.56 15.03 2.32
N ASP A 243 16.32 14.86 1.03
CA ASP A 243 16.98 15.65 -0.02
C ASP A 243 16.53 17.10 -0.05
N VAL A 244 15.39 17.43 0.58
CA VAL A 244 14.94 18.82 0.77
C VAL A 244 15.81 19.55 1.78
N TYR A 245 16.21 18.87 2.87
CA TYR A 245 17.04 19.45 3.93
C TYR A 245 18.53 19.39 3.62
N TYR A 246 18.95 18.41 2.82
CA TYR A 246 20.34 18.19 2.42
C TYR A 246 20.44 18.12 0.90
N PRO A 247 20.14 19.21 0.17
CA PRO A 247 20.24 19.23 -1.28
C PRO A 247 21.65 18.84 -1.70
N VAL A 248 21.74 18.02 -2.76
CA VAL A 248 23.02 17.75 -3.41
C VAL A 248 23.53 19.09 -3.96
N GLN A 249 24.71 19.52 -3.49
CA GLN A 249 25.42 20.69 -4.03
C GLN A 249 25.88 20.44 -5.46
#